data_AF-A0A920M8G9-F1
#
_entry.id   AF-A0A920M8G9-F1
#
_cell.length_a   1.000
_cell.length_b   1.000
_cell.length_c   1.000
_cell.angle_alpha   90.00
_cell.angle_beta   90.00
_cell.angle_gamma   90.00
#
_symmetry.space_group_name_H-M   'P 1'
#
loop_
_entity.id
_entity.type
_entity.pdbx_description
1 polymer ?
#
loop_
_entity_poly.entity_id
_entity_poly.type
_entity_poly.pdbx_seq_one_letter_code
_entity_poly.pdbx_strand_id
1 'polypeptide(L)' 'MLNMGGDHFITYPLLKAHAEKHGPLSLIHFDAHCDTWEDDGQRLDHGSMFLRAFAKKS' A
#
# COMPACT_ATOMS: atom_id res chain seq x y z
N MET A 1 6.32 -13.49 -4.53
CA MET A 1 6.51 -13.52 -3.08
C MET A 1 5.19 -13.97 -2.46
N LEU A 2 5.22 -14.81 -1.43
CA LEU A 2 4.04 -15.16 -0.65
C LEU A 2 4.28 -14.67 0.77
N ASN A 3 3.35 -13.88 1.31
CA ASN A 3 3.45 -13.31 2.65
C ASN A 3 2.24 -13.73 3.47
N MET A 4 2.43 -13.85 4.78
CA MET A 4 1.33 -13.97 5.74
C MET A 4 1.19 -12.63 6.45
N GLY A 5 -0.03 -12.09 6.45
CA GLY A 5 -0.30 -10.73 6.89
C GLY A 5 -0.29 -10.51 8.40
N GLY A 6 -0.34 -9.24 8.76
CA GLY A 6 -0.97 -8.72 9.98
C GLY A 6 -2.26 -8.01 9.57
N ASP A 7 -2.55 -6.83 10.13
CA ASP A 7 -3.56 -5.96 9.54
C ASP A 7 -3.16 -5.49 8.12
N HIS A 8 -4.08 -4.80 7.45
CA HIS A 8 -3.94 -4.51 6.03
C HIS A 8 -2.79 -3.55 5.68
N PHE A 9 -2.27 -2.79 6.66
CA PHE A 9 -1.17 -1.84 6.47
C PHE A 9 0.09 -2.50 5.90
N ILE A 10 0.32 -3.78 6.19
CA ILE A 10 1.50 -4.53 5.72
C ILE A 10 1.69 -4.47 4.20
N THR A 11 0.64 -4.20 3.45
CA THR A 11 0.66 -4.07 1.99
C THR A 11 1.56 -2.92 1.50
N TYR A 12 1.58 -1.77 2.17
CA TYR A 12 2.36 -0.60 1.69
C TYR A 12 3.88 -0.82 1.65
N PRO A 13 4.56 -1.26 2.72
CA PRO A 13 6.00 -1.51 2.65
C PRO A 13 6.34 -2.64 1.68
N LEU A 14 5.47 -3.64 1.50
CA LEU A 14 5.66 -4.71 0.52
C LEU A 14 5.60 -4.18 -0.92
N LEU A 15 4.60 -3.36 -1.25
CA LEU A 15 4.49 -2.73 -2.58
C LEU A 15 5.68 -1.83 -2.87
N LYS A 16 6.08 -0.99 -1.89
CA LYS A 16 7.25 -0.11 -2.04
C LYS A 16 8.52 -0.89 -2.35
N ALA A 17 8.83 -1.91 -1.55
CA ALA A 17 10.04 -2.72 -1.74
C ALA A 17 10.01 -3.51 -3.06
N HIS A 18 8.83 -3.99 -3.46
CA HIS A 18 8.69 -4.75 -4.71
C HIS A 18 8.81 -3.84 -5.95
N ALA A 19 8.25 -2.63 -5.89
CA ALA A 19 8.37 -1.63 -6.95
C ALA A 19 9.82 -1.13 -7.10
N GLU A 20 10.55 -0.94 -5.99
CA GLU A 20 11.98 -0.59 -6.02
C GLU A 20 12.83 -1.64 -6.74
N LYS A 21 12.47 -2.93 -6.61
CA LYS A 21 13.22 -4.04 -7.22
C LYS A 21 12.81 -4.34 -8.67
N HIS A 22 11.54 -4.12 -9.01
CA HIS A 22 10.96 -4.62 -10.27
C HIS A 22 10.38 -3.52 -11.16
N GLY A 23 10.37 -2.26 -10.72
CA GLY A 23 9.73 -1.14 -11.42
C GLY A 23 8.22 -1.04 -11.14
N PRO A 24 7.47 -0.28 -11.96
CA PRO A 24 6.04 -0.08 -11.76
C PRO A 24 5.25 -1.39 -11.69
N LEU A 25 4.29 -1.45 -10.76
CA LEU A 25 3.46 -2.63 -10.53
C LEU A 25 2.02 -2.36 -10.94
N SER A 26 1.34 -3.40 -11.45
CA SER A 26 -0.12 -3.46 -11.48
C SER A 26 -0.62 -4.21 -10.24
N LEU A 27 -1.73 -3.77 -9.65
CA LEU A 27 -2.31 -4.36 -8.45
C LEU A 27 -3.72 -4.85 -8.75
N ILE A 28 -4.00 -6.10 -8.39
CA ILE A 28 -5.37 -6.62 -8.29
C ILE A 28 -5.70 -6.65 -6.79
N HIS A 29 -6.73 -5.90 -6.40
CA HIS A 29 -7.09 -5.69 -5.00
C HIS A 29 -8.49 -6.22 -4.73
N PHE A 30 -8.61 -7.13 -3.78
CA PHE A 30 -9.88 -7.68 -3.31
C PHE A 30 -10.11 -7.23 -1.87
N ASP A 31 -10.98 -6.26 -1.68
CA ASP A 31 -11.42 -5.79 -0.38
C ASP A 31 -12.84 -5.21 -0.50
N ALA A 32 -13.54 -5.09 0.63
CA ALA A 32 -14.78 -4.35 0.71
C ALA A 32 -14.56 -2.82 0.77
N HIS A 33 -13.35 -2.39 1.10
CA HIS A 33 -12.99 -0.98 1.28
C HIS A 33 -12.02 -0.50 0.20
N CYS A 34 -11.99 0.81 -0.03
CA CYS A 34 -11.08 1.41 -1.01
C CYS A 34 -9.65 1.56 -0.48
N ASP A 35 -9.47 1.68 0.84
CA ASP A 35 -8.17 1.85 1.51
C ASP A 35 -7.30 3.01 0.99
N THR A 36 -7.97 4.07 0.53
CA THR A 36 -7.41 5.32 0.00
C THR A 36 -7.88 6.55 0.77
N TRP A 37 -8.24 6.41 2.05
CA TRP A 37 -8.71 7.56 2.82
C TRP A 37 -7.60 8.57 3.08
N GLU A 38 -7.96 9.85 3.16
CA GLU A 38 -7.03 10.90 3.55
C GLU A 38 -6.62 10.72 5.02
N ASP A 39 -5.36 11.00 5.31
CA ASP A 39 -4.81 10.96 6.67
C ASP A 39 -4.03 12.24 6.98
N ASP A 40 -3.58 12.38 8.23
CA ASP A 40 -2.87 13.55 8.73
C ASP A 40 -1.41 13.65 8.25
N GLY A 41 -0.96 12.74 7.39
CA GLY A 41 0.41 12.72 6.94
C GLY A 41 1.40 12.06 7.92
N GLN A 42 1.03 11.93 9.21
CA GLN A 42 1.90 11.52 10.31
C GLN A 42 1.78 10.04 10.64
N ARG A 43 0.55 9.55 10.81
CA ARG A 43 0.31 8.13 11.07
C ARG A 43 0.15 7.40 9.75
N LEU A 44 0.79 6.23 9.64
CA LEU A 44 0.47 5.28 8.60
C LEU A 44 -0.64 4.36 9.11
N ASP A 45 -1.73 4.28 8.37
CA ASP A 45 -2.96 3.62 8.78
C ASP A 45 -3.37 2.54 7.76
N HIS A 46 -4.10 1.52 8.22
CA HIS A 46 -4.56 0.42 7.39
C HIS A 46 -5.67 0.80 6.41
N GLY A 47 -6.29 1.99 6.53
CA GLY A 47 -7.28 2.51 5.58
C GLY A 47 -6.76 3.61 4.63
N SER A 48 -5.51 4.04 4.76
CA SER A 48 -4.92 5.13 3.95
C SER A 48 -3.72 4.71 3.09
N MET A 49 -3.26 3.47 3.24
CA MET A 49 -1.95 3.05 2.75
C MET A 49 -1.84 3.02 1.21
N PHE A 50 -2.93 2.81 0.47
CA PHE A 50 -2.88 2.91 -1.00
C PHE A 50 -2.79 4.35 -1.50
N LEU A 51 -3.41 5.30 -0.79
CA LEU A 51 -3.24 6.72 -1.14
C LEU A 51 -1.76 7.12 -1.02
N ARG A 52 -1.07 6.64 0.04
CA ARG A 52 0.38 6.83 0.21
C ARG A 52 1.19 6.13 -0.88
N ALA A 53 0.80 4.93 -1.29
CA ALA A 53 1.45 4.17 -2.35
C ALA A 53 1.36 4.89 -3.71
N PHE A 54 0.22 5.50 -4.01
CA PHE A 54 0.01 6.25 -5.25
C PHE A 54 0.69 7.63 -5.23
N ALA A 55 0.62 8.35 -4.11
CA ALA A 55 1.16 9.71 -3.99
C ALA A 55 2.69 9.76 -4.13
N LYS A 56 3.41 8.66 -3.85
CA LYS A 56 4.83 8.53 -4.17
C LYS A 56 5.04 8.30 -5.66
N LYS A 57 4.99 9.39 -6.44
CA LYS A 57 5.69 9.43 -7.73
C LYS A 57 7.19 9.52 -7.47
N SER A 58 7.95 8.62 -8.12
CA SER A 58 9.41 8.66 -8.21
C SER A 58 9.88 9.88 -8.99
#